data_AF-A0A1M7ZB76-F1
#
_entry.id   AF-A0A1M7ZB76-F1
#
_cell.length_a   1.000
_cell.length_b   1.000
_cell.length_c   1.000
_cell.angle_alpha   90.00
_cell.angle_beta   90.00
_cell.angle_gamma   90.00
#
_symmetry.space_group_name_H-M   'P 1'
#
loop_
_entity.id
_entity.type
_entity.pdbx_description
1 polymer ?
#
loop_
_entity_poly.entity_id
_entity_poly.type
_entity_poly.pdbx_seq_one_letter_code
_entity_poly.pdbx_strand_id
1 'polypeptide(L)'
;MKKTLTIFFFLFGLIATAKAQVSAGVDIFSSDTFVTIGTNPDNDLFGEGRISTGGDIGIELMGGYNLIKKQDVNFYLGLGLGVNDDRRGNDFYIGVPFGLLVKPFGGAPNLGLVLEAAPIIPDETDSYFRAGFGFKYTFR
;
A
#
# COMPACT_ATOMS: atom_id res chain seq x y z
N MET A 1 -32.10 6.61 4.14
CA MET A 1 -31.63 7.77 4.94
C MET A 1 -31.22 7.37 6.37
N LYS A 2 -32.13 6.90 7.24
CA LYS A 2 -31.77 6.55 8.65
C LYS A 2 -30.67 5.48 8.75
N LYS A 3 -30.76 4.39 7.97
CA LYS A 3 -29.75 3.30 7.97
C LYS A 3 -28.37 3.75 7.46
N THR A 4 -28.34 4.62 6.45
CA THR A 4 -27.09 5.20 5.90
C THR A 4 -26.38 6.07 6.93
N LEU A 5 -27.16 6.86 7.69
CA LEU A 5 -26.63 7.70 8.75
C LEU A 5 -26.05 6.85 9.90
N THR A 6 -26.73 5.76 10.27
CA THR A 6 -26.23 4.81 11.27
C THR A 6 -24.92 4.15 10.83
N ILE A 7 -24.80 3.73 9.57
CA ILE A 7 -23.56 3.17 9.02
C ILE A 7 -22.44 4.21 9.03
N PHE A 8 -22.73 5.45 8.64
CA PHE A 8 -21.76 6.54 8.67
C PHE A 8 -21.25 6.81 10.09
N PHE A 9 -22.14 6.93 11.09
CA PHE A 9 -21.74 7.13 12.49
C PHE A 9 -21.00 5.92 13.08
N PHE A 10 -21.37 4.69 12.67
CA PHE A 10 -20.67 3.48 13.09
C PHE A 10 -19.24 3.45 12.53
N LEU A 11 -19.07 3.74 11.23
CA LEU A 11 -17.75 3.85 10.60
C LEU A 11 -16.91 4.97 11.22
N PHE A 12 -17.52 6.13 11.51
CA PHE A 12 -16.84 7.25 12.14
C PHE A 12 -16.41 6.95 13.59
N GLY A 13 -17.22 6.20 14.34
CA GLY A 13 -16.88 5.74 15.69
C GLY A 13 -15.72 4.73 15.70
N LEU A 14 -15.64 3.86 14.68
CA LEU A 14 -14.49 2.97 14.49
C LEU A 14 -13.20 3.75 14.21
N ILE A 15 -13.29 4.81 13.39
CA ILE A 15 -12.15 5.70 13.09
C ILE A 15 -11.69 6.45 14.35
N ALA A 16 -12.63 6.97 15.15
CA ALA A 16 -12.32 7.76 16.35
C ALA A 16 -11.66 6.94 17.49
N THR A 17 -11.83 5.62 17.51
CA THR A 17 -11.24 4.72 18.51
C THR A 17 -9.99 4.01 18.02
N ALA A 18 -9.70 4.07 16.71
CA ALA A 18 -8.49 3.51 16.15
C ALA A 18 -7.29 4.32 16.65
N LYS A 19 -6.41 3.69 17.46
CA LYS A 19 -5.03 4.13 17.64
C LYS A 19 -4.27 3.89 16.35
N ALA A 20 -4.64 4.61 15.29
CA ALA A 20 -4.11 4.42 13.95
C ALA A 20 -2.64 4.84 13.95
N GLN A 21 -1.76 3.86 14.09
CA GLN A 21 -0.36 4.02 13.72
C GLN A 21 -0.34 4.15 12.20
N VAL A 22 0.13 5.31 11.74
CA VAL A 22 0.21 5.65 10.32
C VAL A 22 1.60 5.29 9.83
N SER A 23 1.71 4.76 8.63
CA SER A 23 2.97 4.70 7.90
C SER A 23 2.90 5.58 6.66
N ALA A 24 4.00 6.23 6.31
CA ALA A 24 4.16 6.93 5.05
C ALA A 24 5.43 6.43 4.36
N GLY A 25 5.44 6.42 3.04
CA GLY A 25 6.57 5.89 2.27
C GLY A 25 6.62 6.39 0.86
N VAL A 26 7.69 5.97 0.18
CA VAL A 26 7.86 6.14 -1.26
C VAL A 26 8.38 4.82 -1.80
N ASP A 27 7.67 4.25 -2.78
CA ASP A 27 8.05 3.05 -3.50
C ASP A 27 8.42 3.40 -4.93
N ILE A 28 9.62 3.03 -5.35
CA ILE A 28 10.15 3.28 -6.69
C ILE A 28 10.09 1.96 -7.45
N PHE A 29 9.13 1.84 -8.36
CA PHE A 29 8.93 0.65 -9.18
C PHE A 29 9.39 0.85 -10.62
N SER A 30 9.53 -0.27 -11.34
CA SER A 30 9.84 -0.29 -12.77
C SER A 30 8.82 0.43 -13.64
N SER A 31 7.57 0.56 -13.18
CA SER A 31 6.50 1.27 -13.90
C SER A 31 6.37 2.73 -13.48
N ASP A 32 6.39 3.00 -12.18
CA ASP A 32 6.11 4.32 -11.58
C ASP A 32 6.71 4.46 -10.19
N THR A 33 6.80 5.70 -9.71
CA THR A 33 7.08 6.00 -8.30
C THR A 33 5.79 6.31 -7.56
N PHE A 34 5.53 5.64 -6.44
CA PHE A 34 4.34 5.83 -5.62
C PHE A 34 4.70 6.49 -4.29
N VAL A 35 3.97 7.54 -3.91
CA VAL A 35 3.89 7.98 -2.52
C VAL A 35 2.84 7.13 -1.83
N THR A 36 3.16 6.62 -0.64
CA THR A 36 2.27 5.72 0.08
C THR A 36 1.91 6.25 1.46
N ILE A 37 0.66 6.03 1.88
CA ILE A 37 0.16 6.32 3.21
C ILE A 37 -0.72 5.15 3.65
N GLY A 38 -0.48 4.61 4.83
CA GLY A 38 -1.15 3.40 5.29
C GLY A 38 -1.18 3.23 6.80
N THR A 39 -1.65 2.06 7.23
CA THR A 39 -1.59 1.60 8.61
C THR A 39 -0.23 0.96 8.92
N ASN A 40 0.09 0.75 10.20
CA ASN A 40 1.33 0.10 10.61
C ASN A 40 1.57 -1.27 9.90
N PRO A 41 2.63 -1.38 9.08
CA PRO A 41 2.97 -2.60 8.35
C PRO A 41 3.58 -3.71 9.22
N ASP A 42 3.77 -3.48 10.53
CA ASP A 42 4.12 -4.51 11.51
C ASP A 42 2.90 -5.24 12.09
N ASN A 43 1.68 -4.82 11.74
CA ASN A 43 0.48 -5.58 12.06
C ASN A 43 0.34 -6.79 11.13
N ASP A 44 -0.42 -7.82 11.53
CA ASP A 44 -0.63 -8.99 10.67
C ASP A 44 -1.33 -8.60 9.36
N LEU A 45 -2.31 -7.70 9.45
CA LEU A 45 -2.96 -7.06 8.32
C LEU A 45 -2.62 -5.58 8.31
N PHE A 46 -2.33 -5.05 7.12
CA PHE A 46 -2.12 -3.62 6.91
C PHE A 46 -2.77 -3.18 5.61
N GLY A 47 -3.19 -1.91 5.57
CA GLY A 47 -3.71 -1.26 4.38
C GLY A 47 -2.86 -0.06 4.00
N GLU A 48 -2.82 0.24 2.70
CA GLU A 48 -2.05 1.32 2.13
C GLU A 48 -2.78 1.95 0.94
N GLY A 49 -2.91 3.27 0.96
CA GLY A 49 -3.23 4.05 -0.23
C GLY A 49 -1.94 4.52 -0.89
N ARG A 50 -1.89 4.47 -2.22
CA ARG A 50 -0.74 4.84 -3.02
C ARG A 50 -1.18 5.82 -4.10
N ILE A 51 -0.34 6.81 -4.37
CA ILE A 51 -0.53 7.79 -5.44
C ILE A 51 0.73 7.77 -6.29
N SER A 52 0.62 7.45 -7.57
CA SER A 52 1.76 7.52 -8.49
C SER A 52 2.14 8.99 -8.72
N THR A 53 3.43 9.20 -8.91
CA THR A 53 4.04 10.50 -9.15
C THR A 53 4.84 10.41 -10.45
N GLY A 54 4.68 11.38 -11.35
CA GLY A 54 5.25 11.30 -12.69
C GLY A 54 4.43 12.10 -13.71
N GLY A 55 4.41 11.62 -14.95
CA GLY A 55 3.67 12.25 -16.06
C GLY A 55 2.16 12.04 -15.99
N ASP A 56 1.72 10.93 -15.41
CA ASP A 56 0.32 10.50 -15.27
C ASP A 56 0.05 10.17 -13.78
N ILE A 57 -1.16 10.47 -13.29
CA ILE A 57 -1.55 10.26 -11.88
C ILE A 57 -2.41 9.01 -11.78
N GLY A 58 -1.95 8.06 -10.98
CA GLY A 58 -2.67 6.84 -10.63
C GLY A 58 -2.91 6.76 -9.13
N ILE A 59 -3.99 6.09 -8.74
CA ILE A 59 -4.32 5.83 -7.34
C ILE A 59 -4.47 4.32 -7.17
N GLU A 60 -3.85 3.76 -6.13
CA GLU A 60 -3.95 2.34 -5.77
C GLU A 60 -4.35 2.21 -4.30
N LEU A 61 -5.29 1.33 -3.99
CA LEU A 61 -5.55 0.86 -2.64
C LEU A 61 -5.03 -0.57 -2.53
N MET A 62 -4.21 -0.82 -1.52
CA MET A 62 -3.53 -2.09 -1.28
C MET A 62 -3.83 -2.58 0.14
N GLY A 63 -4.12 -3.87 0.25
CA GLY A 63 -4.16 -4.59 1.53
C GLY A 63 -3.11 -5.70 1.54
N GLY A 64 -2.38 -5.83 2.64
CA GLY A 64 -1.32 -6.83 2.81
C GLY A 64 -1.50 -7.67 4.08
N TYR A 65 -1.03 -8.92 4.01
CA TYR A 65 -0.92 -9.84 5.13
C TYR A 65 0.53 -10.31 5.30
N ASN A 66 1.08 -10.15 6.50
CA ASN A 66 2.44 -10.60 6.82
C ASN A 66 2.45 -12.13 7.04
N LEU A 67 2.95 -12.86 6.04
CA LEU A 67 3.17 -14.31 6.10
C LEU A 67 4.32 -14.67 7.06
N ILE A 68 5.35 -13.82 7.11
CA ILE A 68 6.45 -13.91 8.07
C ILE A 68 6.58 -12.55 8.73
N LYS A 69 6.54 -12.52 10.07
CA LYS A 69 6.75 -11.31 10.85
C LYS A 69 7.85 -11.53 11.87
N LYS A 70 8.93 -10.77 11.77
CA LYS A 70 10.06 -10.77 12.70
C LYS A 70 10.37 -9.35 13.13
N GLN A 71 11.28 -9.21 14.10
CA GLN A 71 11.70 -7.91 14.60
C GLN A 71 12.29 -7.04 13.48
N ASP A 72 13.12 -7.63 12.62
CA ASP A 72 13.92 -6.89 11.63
C ASP A 72 13.45 -7.09 10.19
N VAL A 73 12.53 -8.03 9.94
CA VAL A 73 12.03 -8.33 8.60
C VAL A 73 10.60 -8.85 8.64
N ASN A 74 9.77 -8.35 7.74
CA ASN A 74 8.49 -8.94 7.42
C ASN A 74 8.45 -9.36 5.95
N PHE A 75 7.84 -10.51 5.67
CA PHE A 75 7.48 -10.93 4.32
C PHE A 75 5.96 -10.92 4.21
N TYR A 76 5.43 -10.20 3.22
CA TYR A 76 3.99 -10.06 3.01
C TYR A 76 3.55 -10.51 1.63
N LEU A 77 2.27 -10.86 1.55
CA LEU A 77 1.50 -11.01 0.33
C LEU A 77 0.28 -10.09 0.44
N GLY A 78 -0.15 -9.49 -0.67
CA GLY A 78 -1.25 -8.55 -0.68
C GLY A 78 -2.05 -8.55 -1.97
N LEU A 79 -3.02 -7.65 -2.00
CA LEU A 79 -3.92 -7.40 -3.11
C LEU A 79 -4.08 -5.89 -3.27
N GLY A 80 -3.85 -5.40 -4.48
CA GLY A 80 -4.00 -4.01 -4.88
C GLY A 80 -5.14 -3.85 -5.90
N LEU A 81 -5.90 -2.78 -5.77
CA LEU A 81 -6.84 -2.30 -6.78
C LEU A 81 -6.46 -0.86 -7.11
N GLY A 82 -6.14 -0.59 -8.37
CA GLY A 82 -5.75 0.74 -8.79
C GLY A 82 -6.45 1.21 -10.06
N VAL A 83 -6.33 2.51 -10.28
CA VAL A 83 -6.77 3.21 -11.49
C VAL A 83 -5.62 4.09 -11.93
N ASN A 84 -5.25 4.03 -13.20
CA ASN A 84 -4.31 4.95 -13.81
C ASN A 84 -5.07 5.89 -14.75
N ASP A 85 -4.87 7.20 -14.60
CA ASP A 85 -5.35 8.20 -15.56
C ASP A 85 -4.25 8.41 -16.59
N ASP A 86 -4.33 7.69 -17.72
CA ASP A 86 -3.42 7.89 -18.83
C ASP A 86 -4.08 8.80 -19.89
N ARG A 87 -3.28 9.36 -20.81
CA ARG A 87 -3.81 10.26 -21.85
C ARG A 87 -4.81 9.60 -22.82
N ARG A 88 -5.07 8.30 -22.70
CA ARG A 88 -5.93 7.49 -23.58
C ARG A 88 -7.18 6.96 -22.87
N GLY A 89 -7.23 6.94 -21.53
CA GLY A 89 -8.34 6.43 -20.74
C GLY A 89 -8.00 6.25 -19.26
N ASN A 90 -9.00 5.79 -18.50
CA ASN A 90 -8.82 5.33 -17.12
C ASN A 90 -8.77 3.81 -17.12
N ASP A 91 -7.60 3.22 -16.87
CA ASP A 91 -7.44 1.76 -16.81
C ASP A 91 -7.53 1.29 -15.35
N PHE A 92 -8.44 0.35 -15.08
CA PHE A 92 -8.48 -0.33 -13.81
C PHE A 92 -7.50 -1.50 -13.81
N TYR A 93 -6.83 -1.75 -12.69
CA TYR A 93 -5.97 -2.91 -12.56
C TYR A 93 -6.04 -3.55 -11.19
N ILE A 94 -5.77 -4.85 -11.18
CA ILE A 94 -5.55 -5.64 -9.97
C ILE A 94 -4.07 -5.98 -9.89
N GLY A 95 -3.47 -5.76 -8.71
CA GLY A 95 -2.10 -6.16 -8.41
C GLY A 95 -2.07 -7.23 -7.31
N VAL A 96 -1.12 -8.16 -7.38
CA VAL A 96 -0.89 -9.15 -6.30
C VAL A 96 0.51 -8.95 -5.69
N PRO A 97 0.74 -7.87 -4.94
CA PRO A 97 2.06 -7.55 -4.41
C PRO A 97 2.53 -8.58 -3.39
N PHE A 98 3.80 -8.92 -3.45
CA PHE A 98 4.51 -9.63 -2.41
C PHE A 98 5.87 -8.97 -2.19
N GLY A 99 6.30 -8.88 -0.95
CA GLY A 99 7.46 -8.07 -0.64
C GLY A 99 8.07 -8.31 0.73
N LEU A 100 9.23 -7.69 0.92
CA LEU A 100 9.97 -7.65 2.16
C LEU A 100 9.96 -6.23 2.71
N LEU A 101 9.61 -6.09 3.98
CA LEU A 101 9.89 -4.89 4.76
C LEU A 101 11.06 -5.20 5.69
N VAL A 102 12.24 -4.69 5.37
CA VAL A 102 13.46 -4.84 6.18
C VAL A 102 13.63 -3.60 7.04
N LYS A 103 13.90 -3.77 8.34
CA LYS A 103 14.15 -2.68 9.30
C LYS A 103 15.61 -2.77 9.75
N PRO A 104 16.58 -2.42 8.89
CA PRO A 104 18.00 -2.74 9.11
C PRO A 104 18.67 -1.85 10.17
N PHE A 105 17.99 -0.78 10.59
CA PHE A 105 18.56 0.23 11.48
C PHE A 105 18.17 -0.07 12.92
N GLY A 106 19.04 -0.76 13.67
CA GLY A 106 18.79 -1.10 15.09
C GLY A 106 18.49 0.09 16.01
N GLY A 107 18.76 1.32 15.59
CA GLY A 107 18.38 2.57 16.27
C GLY A 107 17.16 3.31 15.69
N ALA A 108 16.61 2.87 14.56
CA ALA A 108 15.47 3.49 13.89
C ALA A 108 14.43 2.43 13.45
N PRO A 109 13.77 1.74 14.40
CA PRO A 109 12.81 0.67 14.11
C PRO A 109 11.56 1.16 13.35
N ASN A 110 11.36 2.48 13.30
CA ASN A 110 10.27 3.11 12.57
C ASN A 110 10.59 3.26 11.07
N LEU A 111 11.86 3.15 10.65
CA LEU A 111 12.29 3.27 9.27
C LEU A 111 12.58 1.88 8.68
N GLY A 112 11.97 1.57 7.54
CA GLY A 112 12.20 0.33 6.82
C GLY A 112 12.47 0.56 5.34
N LEU A 113 13.18 -0.41 4.75
CA LEU A 113 13.35 -0.60 3.32
C LEU A 113 12.31 -1.59 2.81
N VAL A 114 11.62 -1.24 1.74
CA VAL A 114 10.66 -2.10 1.05
C VAL A 114 11.35 -2.69 -0.18
N LEU A 115 11.16 -3.98 -0.42
CA LEU A 115 11.42 -4.64 -1.69
C LEU A 115 10.10 -5.30 -2.10
N GLU A 116 9.48 -4.85 -3.17
CA GLU A 116 8.16 -5.36 -3.59
C GLU A 116 8.18 -5.76 -5.06
N ALA A 117 7.46 -6.82 -5.35
CA ALA A 117 7.18 -7.31 -6.68
C ALA A 117 5.69 -7.67 -6.80
N ALA A 118 5.08 -7.41 -7.94
CA ALA A 118 3.65 -7.60 -8.16
C ALA A 118 3.38 -7.95 -9.65
N PRO A 119 2.69 -9.06 -9.95
CA PRO A 119 1.99 -9.17 -11.22
C PRO A 119 0.83 -8.17 -11.21
N ILE A 120 0.72 -7.40 -12.29
CA ILE A 120 -0.34 -6.42 -12.52
C ILE A 120 -1.19 -6.90 -13.69
N ILE A 121 -2.51 -6.91 -13.47
CA ILE A 121 -3.52 -7.38 -14.40
C ILE A 121 -4.46 -6.20 -14.68
N PRO A 122 -4.13 -5.35 -15.67
CA PRO A 122 -5.01 -4.29 -16.14
C PRO A 122 -6.16 -4.86 -16.98
N ASP A 123 -7.24 -4.09 -17.14
CA ASP A 123 -8.43 -4.46 -17.91
C ASP A 123 -8.28 -4.24 -19.42
N GLU A 124 -7.62 -3.15 -19.83
CA GLU A 124 -7.49 -2.76 -21.25
C GLU A 124 -6.13 -3.11 -21.90
N THR A 125 -5.13 -3.52 -21.11
CA THR A 125 -3.76 -3.77 -21.58
C THR A 125 -3.22 -5.16 -21.18
N ASP A 126 -2.07 -5.53 -21.73
CA ASP A 126 -1.41 -6.79 -21.38
C ASP A 126 -0.92 -6.78 -19.92
N SER A 127 -1.04 -7.92 -19.25
CA SER A 127 -0.49 -8.09 -17.90
C SER A 127 1.03 -7.95 -17.89
N TYR A 128 1.55 -7.32 -16.84
CA TYR A 128 2.98 -7.06 -16.68
C TYR A 128 3.44 -7.32 -15.25
N PHE A 129 4.75 -7.31 -15.05
CA PHE A 129 5.35 -7.49 -13.74
C PHE A 129 5.99 -6.18 -13.27
N ARG A 130 5.55 -5.68 -12.12
CA ARG A 130 6.07 -4.49 -11.47
C ARG A 130 6.99 -4.90 -10.33
N ALA A 131 8.20 -4.38 -10.30
CA ALA A 131 9.12 -4.65 -9.19
C ALA A 131 9.95 -3.41 -8.84
N GLY A 132 10.40 -3.34 -7.60
CA GLY A 132 11.27 -2.27 -7.16
C GLY A 132 11.47 -2.24 -5.66
N PHE A 133 11.83 -1.06 -5.17
CA PHE A 133 12.21 -0.85 -3.78
C PHE A 133 11.70 0.49 -3.26
N GLY A 134 11.64 0.63 -1.95
CA GLY A 134 11.11 1.83 -1.34
C GLY A 134 11.58 2.04 0.09
N PHE A 135 11.06 3.10 0.69
CA PHE A 135 11.29 3.46 2.08
C PHE A 135 9.94 3.67 2.76
N LYS A 136 9.85 3.25 4.02
CA LYS A 136 8.65 3.41 4.83
C LYS A 136 9.00 3.89 6.23
N TYR A 137 8.31 4.92 6.68
CA TYR A 137 8.39 5.43 8.05
C TYR A 137 7.06 5.20 8.77
N THR A 138 7.10 4.57 9.94
CA THR A 138 5.93 4.32 10.79
C THR A 138 5.89 5.29 11.97
N PHE A 139 4.83 6.10 12.04
CA PHE A 139 4.51 6.97 13.16
C PHE A 139 3.84 6.15 14.26
N ARG A 140 4.43 6.11 15.46
CA ARG A 140 3.99 5.31 16.62
C ARG A 140 3.78 6.18 17.84
#